data_AF-A0A961FBT8-F1
#
_entry.id   AF-A0A961FBT8-F1
#
_cell.length_a   1.000
_cell.length_b   1.000
_cell.length_c   1.000
_cell.angle_alpha   90.00
_cell.angle_beta   90.00
_cell.angle_gamma   90.00
#
_symmetry.space_group_name_H-M   'P 1'
#
loop_
_entity.id
_entity.type
_entity.pdbx_description
1 polymer ?
#
loop_
_entity_poly.entity_id
_entity_poly.type
_entity_poly.pdbx_seq_one_letter_code
_entity_poly.pdbx_strand_id
1 'polypeptide(L)'
;MRLLTFVFLLMLSVSSLACKQETKKTDTSQSSQQTSDFEKIFTSIPVKETPWVLDQVSSSGLTSFNQDLVKTLKLNQLPSAAEQFKYYPLGILEKTKNYISVLILQDYTEESYVWLINYSPSGELLDKLKVYYDNSEGSVWTNAKLEANNIVLNENTIAEEGEQSTLSLYHINEKGKFEKEL
;
A
#
# COMPACT_ATOMS: atom_id res chain seq x y z
N MET A 1 -13.11 52.71 -50.09
CA MET A 1 -14.25 52.51 -49.16
C MET A 1 -13.96 53.29 -47.88
N ARG A 2 -15.01 53.86 -47.30
CA ARG A 2 -15.09 54.83 -46.18
C ARG A 2 -14.23 54.41 -44.96
N LEU A 3 -13.44 55.32 -44.35
CA LEU A 3 -13.82 56.32 -43.33
C LEU A 3 -14.39 55.67 -42.05
N LEU A 4 -13.62 55.61 -40.95
CA LEU A 4 -14.03 56.18 -39.64
C LEU A 4 -12.93 56.03 -38.57
N THR A 5 -12.39 57.18 -38.17
CA THR A 5 -11.73 57.45 -36.90
C THR A 5 -12.75 57.35 -35.76
N PHE A 6 -12.42 56.73 -34.62
CA PHE A 6 -13.04 57.09 -33.33
C PHE A 6 -12.05 56.89 -32.18
N VAL A 7 -11.68 58.02 -31.59
CA VAL A 7 -10.95 58.19 -30.33
C VAL A 7 -11.99 58.48 -29.24
N PHE A 8 -11.94 57.77 -28.11
CA PHE A 8 -12.51 58.11 -26.78
C PHE A 8 -11.97 57.02 -25.82
N LEU A 9 -11.03 57.20 -24.88
CA LEU A 9 -10.83 58.13 -23.76
C LEU A 9 -11.85 57.98 -22.62
N LEU A 10 -11.32 57.90 -21.39
CA LEU A 10 -11.95 57.87 -20.05
C LEU A 10 -12.55 56.54 -19.56
N MET A 11 -12.55 56.18 -18.28
CA MET A 11 -11.91 56.58 -17.01
C MET A 11 -12.44 55.57 -15.97
N LEU A 12 -11.62 55.28 -14.95
CA LEU A 12 -11.96 54.89 -13.57
C LEU A 12 -13.40 54.44 -13.23
N SER A 13 -13.51 53.25 -12.63
CA SER A 13 -14.30 53.14 -11.40
C SER A 13 -13.66 52.17 -10.41
N VAL A 14 -13.38 52.72 -9.24
CA VAL A 14 -13.04 52.03 -7.99
C VAL A 14 -14.36 51.62 -7.35
N SER A 15 -14.49 50.36 -6.95
CA SER A 15 -15.36 50.02 -5.82
C SER A 15 -14.99 48.64 -5.25
N SER A 16 -14.31 48.73 -4.11
CA SER A 16 -14.24 47.76 -3.04
C SER A 16 -15.57 47.06 -2.75
N LEU A 17 -15.56 45.72 -2.71
CA LEU A 17 -16.43 44.98 -1.79
C LEU A 17 -15.55 44.32 -0.72
N ALA A 18 -15.51 44.97 0.43
CA ALA A 18 -15.25 44.31 1.69
C ALA A 18 -16.45 43.41 2.02
N CYS A 19 -16.22 42.11 2.15
CA CYS A 19 -17.11 41.21 2.87
C CYS A 19 -16.23 40.29 3.72
N LYS A 20 -15.80 40.80 4.87
CA LYS A 20 -15.18 39.99 5.92
C LYS A 20 -16.29 39.71 6.94
N GLN A 21 -17.03 38.63 6.71
CA GLN A 21 -17.98 38.12 7.69
C GLN A 21 -17.20 37.45 8.83
N GLU A 22 -17.35 38.00 10.03
CA GLU A 22 -17.13 37.26 11.26
C GLU A 22 -18.29 36.28 11.44
N THR A 23 -17.99 34.98 11.40
CA THR A 23 -18.83 33.95 11.98
C THR A 23 -18.06 33.27 13.10
N LYS A 24 -18.37 33.72 14.31
CA LYS A 24 -18.12 32.98 15.54
C LYS A 24 -19.22 31.93 15.66
N LYS A 25 -18.86 30.64 15.68
CA LYS A 25 -19.53 29.65 16.55
C LYS A 25 -18.86 28.26 16.54
N THR A 26 -18.56 27.86 17.78
CA THR A 26 -18.72 26.54 18.39
C THR A 26 -17.69 25.46 18.12
N ASP A 27 -17.23 24.93 19.25
CA ASP A 27 -16.42 23.75 19.49
C ASP A 27 -16.65 22.57 18.54
N THR A 28 -15.54 21.97 18.12
CA THR A 28 -15.37 20.51 18.15
C THR A 28 -13.94 20.23 18.61
N SER A 29 -13.81 19.81 19.86
CA SER A 29 -12.64 19.06 20.32
C SER A 29 -12.55 17.72 19.59
N GLN A 30 -11.33 17.21 19.48
CA GLN A 30 -10.95 15.82 19.15
C GLN A 30 -11.02 15.39 17.69
N SER A 31 -9.86 15.34 17.04
CA SER A 31 -9.39 14.15 16.33
C SER A 31 -7.91 14.31 15.97
N SER A 32 -7.03 14.05 16.95
CA SER A 32 -5.59 13.89 16.72
C SER A 32 -5.03 12.92 17.75
N GLN A 33 -5.59 11.72 17.78
CA GLN A 33 -5.12 10.71 18.75
C GLN A 33 -5.31 9.26 18.30
N GLN A 34 -5.38 9.00 16.98
CA GLN A 34 -5.53 7.62 16.46
C GLN A 34 -4.36 7.14 15.59
N THR A 35 -3.35 7.98 15.33
CA THR A 35 -2.17 7.61 14.54
C THR A 35 -1.01 7.06 15.38
N SER A 36 -0.96 7.30 16.70
CA SER A 36 0.22 6.96 17.52
C SER A 36 0.36 5.49 17.90
N ASP A 37 -0.73 4.71 17.84
CA ASP A 37 -0.70 3.32 18.30
C ASP A 37 -0.38 2.33 17.17
N PHE A 38 -0.68 2.68 15.91
CA PHE A 38 -0.23 1.90 14.76
C PHE A 38 1.29 1.91 14.64
N GLU A 39 1.94 3.06 14.83
CA GLU A 39 3.41 3.15 14.65
C GLU A 39 4.22 2.31 15.64
N LYS A 40 3.65 1.98 16.80
CA LYS A 40 4.32 1.14 17.80
C LYS A 40 4.34 -0.35 17.44
N ILE A 41 3.42 -0.81 16.59
CA ILE A 41 3.29 -2.23 16.23
C ILE A 41 4.29 -2.62 15.15
N PHE A 42 4.80 -1.67 14.38
CA PHE A 42 5.65 -1.95 13.24
C PHE A 42 7.04 -1.34 13.42
N THR A 43 8.02 -2.22 13.65
CA THR A 43 9.40 -1.80 13.46
C THR A 43 9.60 -1.58 11.97
N SER A 44 9.94 -0.35 11.56
CA SER A 44 10.28 -0.07 10.17
C SER A 44 11.57 -0.79 9.81
N ILE A 45 11.51 -1.70 8.85
CA ILE A 45 12.69 -2.20 8.17
C ILE A 45 12.83 -1.31 6.94
N PRO A 46 13.72 -0.31 6.92
CA PRO A 46 13.91 0.47 5.71
C PRO A 46 14.23 -0.48 4.56
N VAL A 47 13.53 -0.37 3.41
CA VAL A 47 14.02 -0.93 2.13
C VAL A 47 15.36 -0.26 1.88
N LYS A 48 16.43 -0.85 2.43
CA LYS A 48 17.79 -0.44 2.14
C LYS A 48 18.03 -0.73 0.66
N GLU A 49 19.01 -0.03 0.09
CA GLU A 49 19.57 -0.35 -1.24
C GLU A 49 20.02 -1.82 -1.36
N THR A 50 20.16 -2.54 -0.25
CA THR A 50 20.37 -3.99 -0.24
C THR A 50 19.06 -4.75 -0.49
N PRO A 51 19.01 -5.64 -1.48
CA PRO A 51 17.79 -6.35 -1.85
C PRO A 51 17.28 -7.22 -0.70
N TRP A 52 15.98 -7.17 -0.48
CA TRP A 52 15.29 -8.04 0.46
C TRP A 52 14.81 -9.28 -0.28
N VAL A 53 15.24 -10.46 0.16
CA VAL A 53 14.91 -11.74 -0.45
C VAL A 53 13.97 -12.49 0.49
N LEU A 54 12.85 -12.96 -0.05
CA LEU A 54 11.86 -13.72 0.69
C LEU A 54 11.79 -15.14 0.14
N ASP A 55 12.51 -16.05 0.78
CA ASP A 55 12.62 -17.47 0.42
C ASP A 55 12.10 -18.42 1.50
N GLN A 56 11.99 -17.95 2.76
CA GLN A 56 11.39 -18.68 3.88
C GLN A 56 10.71 -17.74 4.88
N VAL A 57 9.58 -18.17 5.46
CA VAL A 57 8.85 -17.42 6.50
C VAL A 57 8.32 -18.36 7.57
N SER A 58 8.46 -17.99 8.84
CA SER A 58 7.89 -18.73 9.97
C SER A 58 7.02 -17.81 10.83
N SER A 59 5.86 -18.30 11.27
CA SER A 59 4.99 -17.59 12.22
C SER A 59 5.42 -17.73 13.68
N SER A 60 6.46 -18.51 13.97
CA SER A 60 6.95 -18.72 15.34
C SER A 60 7.43 -17.41 15.97
N GLY A 61 6.86 -17.05 17.12
CA GLY A 61 7.21 -15.83 17.84
C GLY A 61 6.61 -14.54 17.27
N LEU A 62 5.80 -14.61 16.20
CA LEU A 62 5.09 -13.45 15.66
C LEU A 62 3.83 -13.13 16.49
N THR A 63 3.51 -11.85 16.60
CA THR A 63 2.28 -11.38 17.24
C THR A 63 1.19 -11.19 16.19
N SER A 64 0.07 -11.89 16.33
CA SER A 64 -1.06 -11.74 15.41
C SER A 64 -1.75 -10.39 15.56
N PHE A 65 -2.30 -9.86 14.46
CA PHE A 65 -3.22 -8.73 14.56
C PHE A 65 -4.47 -9.10 15.39
N ASN A 66 -4.99 -8.13 16.16
CA ASN A 66 -6.33 -8.27 16.70
C ASN A 66 -7.38 -8.10 15.57
N GLN A 67 -8.59 -8.63 15.78
CA GLN A 67 -9.64 -8.64 14.76
C GLN A 67 -10.12 -7.24 14.36
N ASP A 68 -10.03 -6.26 15.25
CA ASP A 68 -10.44 -4.88 14.95
C ASP A 68 -9.44 -4.18 14.02
N LEU A 69 -8.14 -4.39 14.22
CA LEU A 69 -7.07 -3.92 13.33
C LEU A 69 -7.18 -4.55 11.95
N VAL A 70 -7.52 -5.85 11.87
CA VAL A 70 -7.79 -6.54 10.60
C VAL A 70 -8.92 -5.85 9.83
N LYS A 71 -10.00 -5.46 10.52
CA LYS A 71 -11.12 -4.72 9.92
C LYS A 71 -10.72 -3.30 9.52
N THR A 72 -10.00 -2.58 10.39
CA THR A 72 -9.54 -1.21 10.11
C THR A 72 -8.61 -1.14 8.92
N LEU A 73 -7.65 -2.08 8.83
CA LEU A 73 -6.70 -2.19 7.72
C LEU A 73 -7.29 -2.89 6.49
N LYS A 74 -8.60 -3.21 6.52
CA LYS A 74 -9.33 -3.90 5.45
C LYS A 74 -8.63 -5.19 4.98
N LEU A 75 -7.91 -5.88 5.88
CA LEU A 75 -7.18 -7.12 5.57
C LEU A 75 -8.15 -8.27 5.23
N ASN A 76 -9.41 -8.16 5.63
CA ASN A 76 -10.48 -9.05 5.20
C ASN A 76 -10.81 -8.96 3.69
N GLN A 77 -10.24 -8.01 2.95
CA GLN A 77 -10.31 -7.94 1.48
C GLN A 77 -9.22 -8.76 0.79
N LEU A 78 -8.33 -9.42 1.55
CA LEU A 78 -7.47 -10.48 1.02
C LEU A 78 -8.34 -11.72 0.71
N PRO A 79 -8.08 -12.44 -0.39
CA PRO A 79 -8.90 -13.57 -0.78
C PRO A 79 -9.00 -14.57 0.38
N SER A 80 -10.23 -14.84 0.82
CA SER A 80 -10.55 -15.74 1.94
C SER A 80 -11.41 -16.87 1.41
N ALA A 81 -10.78 -17.99 1.05
CA ALA A 81 -11.50 -19.22 0.69
C ALA A 81 -11.75 -20.15 1.91
N ALA A 82 -11.10 -19.92 3.05
CA ALA A 82 -11.21 -20.79 4.23
C ALA A 82 -11.31 -19.98 5.53
N GLU A 83 -12.13 -20.46 6.46
CA GLU A 83 -12.46 -19.79 7.74
C GLU A 83 -11.33 -19.82 8.80
N GLN A 84 -10.13 -20.33 8.46
CA GLN A 84 -9.06 -20.60 9.43
C GLN A 84 -7.69 -20.11 8.95
N PHE A 85 -7.44 -18.81 9.09
CA PHE A 85 -6.10 -18.24 8.90
C PHE A 85 -5.80 -17.15 9.93
N LYS A 86 -4.52 -16.82 10.09
CA LYS A 86 -4.05 -15.72 10.95
C LYS A 86 -3.23 -14.72 10.14
N TYR A 87 -3.35 -13.45 10.49
CA TYR A 87 -2.49 -12.40 9.93
C TYR A 87 -1.42 -11.98 10.92
N TYR A 88 -0.19 -11.89 10.43
CA TYR A 88 0.95 -11.41 11.18
C TYR A 88 1.66 -10.28 10.42
N PRO A 89 1.91 -9.12 11.06
CA PRO A 89 2.77 -8.11 10.49
C PRO A 89 4.21 -8.63 10.47
N LEU A 90 4.84 -8.61 9.30
CA LEU A 90 6.28 -8.90 9.18
C LEU A 90 7.12 -7.63 9.30
N GLY A 91 6.60 -6.50 8.80
CA GLY A 91 7.25 -5.21 8.93
C GLY A 91 6.72 -4.17 7.95
N ILE A 92 7.13 -2.92 8.17
CA ILE A 92 6.99 -1.83 7.19
C ILE A 92 8.27 -1.77 6.39
N LEU A 93 8.15 -1.85 5.07
CA LEU A 93 9.24 -1.74 4.13
C LEU A 93 9.58 -0.27 3.83
N GLU A 94 8.55 0.49 3.47
CA GLU A 94 8.72 1.88 3.05
C GLU A 94 7.59 2.75 3.60
N LYS A 95 7.94 3.99 3.95
CA LYS A 95 6.99 5.07 4.22
C LYS A 95 7.33 6.24 3.31
N THR A 96 6.43 6.57 2.39
CA THR A 96 6.52 7.77 1.55
C THR A 96 5.46 8.77 1.96
N LYS A 97 5.45 9.95 1.30
CA LYS A 97 4.36 10.92 1.45
C LYS A 97 3.02 10.42 0.87
N ASN A 98 3.05 9.44 -0.02
CA ASN A 98 1.90 8.99 -0.80
C ASN A 98 1.37 7.63 -0.34
N TYR A 99 2.22 6.79 0.26
CA TYR A 99 1.85 5.46 0.70
C TYR A 99 2.79 4.88 1.76
N ILE A 100 2.34 3.81 2.41
CA ILE A 100 3.07 2.97 3.35
C ILE A 100 3.03 1.54 2.83
N SER A 101 4.20 0.93 2.62
CA SER A 101 4.35 -0.45 2.18
C SER A 101 4.56 -1.38 3.36
N VAL A 102 3.71 -2.40 3.49
CA VAL A 102 3.68 -3.33 4.63
C VAL A 102 3.74 -4.76 4.11
N LEU A 103 4.54 -5.60 4.76
CA LEU A 103 4.53 -7.04 4.57
C LEU A 103 3.65 -7.70 5.62
N ILE A 104 2.74 -8.55 5.16
CA ILE A 104 1.80 -9.28 6.01
C ILE A 104 1.86 -10.75 5.64
N LEU A 105 2.20 -11.58 6.62
CA LEU A 105 2.05 -13.03 6.53
C LEU A 105 0.59 -13.37 6.80
N GLN A 106 0.01 -14.13 5.89
CA GLN A 106 -1.24 -14.84 6.06
C GLN A 106 -0.92 -16.33 6.16
N ASP A 107 -1.11 -16.86 7.36
CA ASP A 107 -0.71 -18.22 7.75
C ASP A 107 -1.94 -19.12 7.81
N TYR A 108 -1.93 -20.18 7.01
CA TYR A 108 -2.89 -21.29 7.04
C TYR A 108 -2.20 -22.53 7.59
N THR A 109 -2.99 -23.55 7.94
CA THR A 109 -2.46 -24.82 8.46
C THR A 109 -1.49 -25.50 7.48
N GLU A 110 -1.75 -25.38 6.16
CA GLU A 110 -1.04 -26.14 5.12
C GLU A 110 -0.36 -25.25 4.06
N GLU A 111 -0.46 -23.93 4.20
CA GLU A 111 0.12 -22.99 3.26
C GLU A 111 0.37 -21.62 3.91
N SER A 112 1.33 -20.89 3.38
CA SER A 112 1.66 -19.55 3.85
C SER A 112 1.76 -18.58 2.68
N TYR A 113 1.20 -17.40 2.86
CA TYR A 113 1.26 -16.30 1.90
C TYR A 113 1.94 -15.11 2.55
N VAL A 114 2.81 -14.41 1.83
CA VAL A 114 3.16 -13.04 2.20
C VAL A 114 2.62 -12.08 1.16
N TRP A 115 1.89 -11.09 1.66
CA TRP A 115 1.39 -9.98 0.88
C TRP A 115 2.26 -8.77 1.11
N LEU A 116 2.71 -8.15 0.02
CA LEU A 116 3.17 -6.78 0.01
C LEU A 116 1.96 -5.88 -0.25
N ILE A 117 1.63 -5.04 0.71
CA ILE A 117 0.42 -4.23 0.69
C ILE A 117 0.80 -2.76 0.81
N ASN A 118 0.26 -1.94 -0.08
CA ASN A 118 0.41 -0.49 -0.03
C ASN A 118 -0.86 0.15 0.52
N TYR A 119 -0.68 1.00 1.53
CA TYR A 119 -1.74 1.79 2.14
C TYR A 119 -1.52 3.27 1.90
N SER A 120 -2.58 4.06 1.82
CA SER A 120 -2.46 5.52 1.89
C SER A 120 -1.99 5.94 3.30
N PRO A 121 -1.47 7.16 3.49
CA PRO A 121 -1.15 7.68 4.82
C PRO A 121 -2.36 7.74 5.76
N SER A 122 -3.59 7.73 5.22
CA SER A 122 -4.83 7.66 6.00
C SER A 122 -5.27 6.23 6.31
N GLY A 123 -4.52 5.21 5.89
CA GLY A 123 -4.80 3.78 6.15
C GLY A 123 -5.73 3.11 5.14
N GLU A 124 -5.99 3.73 3.99
CA GLU A 124 -6.78 3.11 2.93
C GLU A 124 -5.93 2.13 2.14
N LEU A 125 -6.43 0.90 1.89
CA LEU A 125 -5.78 -0.05 1.00
C LEU A 125 -5.68 0.52 -0.42
N LEU A 126 -4.46 0.75 -0.91
CA LEU A 126 -4.20 1.19 -2.27
C LEU A 126 -4.05 -0.02 -3.19
N ASP A 127 -3.17 -0.97 -2.86
CA ASP A 127 -2.92 -2.14 -3.70
C ASP A 127 -2.29 -3.29 -2.92
N LYS A 128 -2.24 -4.48 -3.52
CA LYS A 128 -1.61 -5.67 -2.94
C LYS A 128 -0.95 -6.56 -3.99
N LEU A 129 0.17 -7.17 -3.62
CA LEU A 129 0.88 -8.15 -4.42
C LEU A 129 1.27 -9.34 -3.54
N LYS A 130 1.01 -10.56 -4.02
CA LYS A 130 1.49 -11.78 -3.37
C LYS A 130 2.98 -11.92 -3.67
N VAL A 131 3.84 -11.80 -2.67
CA VAL A 131 5.31 -11.82 -2.82
C VAL A 131 5.96 -13.07 -2.26
N TYR A 132 5.18 -13.90 -1.56
CA TYR A 132 5.56 -15.27 -1.20
C TYR A 132 4.34 -16.15 -1.19
N TYR A 133 4.55 -17.40 -1.60
CA TYR A 133 3.60 -18.48 -1.46
C TYR A 133 4.38 -19.76 -1.29
N ASP A 134 4.00 -20.55 -0.30
CA ASP A 134 4.55 -21.87 -0.07
C ASP A 134 3.42 -22.80 0.35
N ASN A 135 3.20 -23.84 -0.44
CA ASN A 135 2.21 -24.86 -0.14
C ASN A 135 2.92 -26.11 0.39
N SER A 136 2.32 -26.76 1.39
CA SER A 136 2.90 -27.96 2.00
C SER A 136 3.09 -29.13 1.03
N GLU A 137 2.36 -29.13 -0.09
CA GLU A 137 2.52 -30.12 -1.17
C GLU A 137 3.79 -29.90 -2.00
N GLY A 138 4.40 -28.71 -1.97
CA GLY A 138 5.61 -28.35 -2.71
C GLY A 138 5.43 -28.21 -4.22
N SER A 139 4.20 -28.30 -4.73
CA SER A 139 3.91 -28.27 -6.16
C SER A 139 3.89 -26.85 -6.74
N VAL A 140 3.66 -25.82 -5.92
CA VAL A 140 3.61 -24.43 -6.36
C VAL A 140 4.22 -23.54 -5.28
N TRP A 141 5.17 -22.71 -5.67
CA TRP A 141 5.72 -21.71 -4.76
C TRP A 141 6.03 -20.40 -5.47
N THR A 142 6.00 -19.33 -4.70
CA THR A 142 6.37 -17.99 -5.13
C THR A 142 7.42 -17.46 -4.18
N ASN A 143 8.50 -16.91 -4.72
CA ASN A 143 9.43 -16.09 -3.96
C ASN A 143 9.63 -14.75 -4.66
N ALA A 144 10.06 -13.75 -3.90
CA ALA A 144 10.30 -12.43 -4.43
C ALA A 144 11.60 -11.84 -3.92
N LYS A 145 12.23 -11.06 -4.80
CA LYS A 145 13.32 -10.15 -4.47
C LYS A 145 12.80 -8.73 -4.61
N LEU A 146 12.89 -7.96 -3.54
CA LEU A 146 12.48 -6.56 -3.49
C LEU A 146 13.74 -5.70 -3.47
N GLU A 147 13.87 -4.79 -4.44
CA GLU A 147 15.02 -3.90 -4.59
C GLU A 147 14.54 -2.51 -4.99
N ALA A 148 14.66 -1.56 -4.06
CA ALA A 148 14.04 -0.23 -4.17
C ALA A 148 12.54 -0.35 -4.51
N ASN A 149 12.09 0.26 -5.62
CA ASN A 149 10.69 0.21 -6.07
C ASN A 149 10.38 -0.99 -6.96
N ASN A 150 11.35 -1.86 -7.22
CA ASN A 150 11.19 -3.02 -8.09
C ASN A 150 10.95 -4.29 -7.27
N ILE A 151 10.05 -5.13 -7.76
CA ILE A 151 9.78 -6.46 -7.22
C ILE A 151 9.98 -7.46 -8.36
N VAL A 152 10.98 -8.32 -8.21
CA VAL A 152 11.16 -9.48 -9.08
C VAL A 152 10.49 -10.66 -8.41
N LEU A 153 9.48 -11.20 -9.06
CA LEU A 153 8.65 -12.28 -8.55
C LEU A 153 8.91 -13.52 -9.42
N ASN A 154 9.28 -14.62 -8.77
CA ASN A 154 9.49 -15.90 -9.43
C ASN A 154 8.43 -16.89 -8.93
N GLU A 155 7.55 -17.29 -9.84
CA GLU A 155 6.51 -18.30 -9.61
C GLU A 155 6.99 -19.61 -10.21
N ASN A 156 7.03 -20.65 -9.39
CA ASN A 156 7.47 -21.97 -9.82
C ASN A 156 6.31 -22.95 -9.64
N THR A 157 6.22 -23.92 -10.54
CA THR A 157 5.22 -24.97 -10.51
C THR A 157 5.83 -26.28 -10.97
N ILE A 158 5.57 -27.36 -10.24
CA ILE A 158 5.91 -28.72 -10.65
C ILE A 158 4.69 -29.32 -11.36
N ALA A 159 4.83 -29.59 -12.65
CA ALA A 159 3.83 -30.25 -13.48
C ALA A 159 4.35 -31.60 -14.00
N GLU A 160 3.50 -32.37 -14.70
CA GLU A 160 3.90 -33.65 -15.31
C GLU A 160 5.09 -33.52 -16.28
N GLU A 161 5.22 -32.34 -16.92
CA GLU A 161 6.28 -32.02 -17.88
C GLU A 161 7.59 -31.52 -17.20
N GLY A 162 7.60 -31.40 -15.88
CA GLY A 162 8.73 -30.89 -15.10
C GLY A 162 8.46 -29.58 -14.38
N GLU A 163 9.52 -28.97 -13.85
CA GLU A 163 9.47 -27.67 -13.18
C GLU A 163 9.36 -26.54 -14.21
N GLN A 164 8.37 -25.68 -14.03
CA GLN A 164 8.15 -24.46 -14.80
C GLN A 164 8.36 -23.26 -13.90
N SER A 165 9.07 -22.25 -14.41
CA SER A 165 9.34 -20.99 -13.70
C SER A 165 8.88 -19.81 -14.55
N THR A 166 8.13 -18.91 -13.95
CA THR A 166 7.70 -17.64 -14.54
C THR A 166 8.28 -16.50 -13.74
N LEU A 167 9.08 -15.67 -14.41
CA LEU A 167 9.61 -14.44 -13.83
C LEU A 167 8.74 -13.25 -14.24
N SER A 168 8.26 -12.51 -13.25
CA SER A 168 7.50 -11.27 -13.45
C SER A 168 8.21 -10.12 -12.75
N LEU A 169 8.37 -9.00 -13.45
CA LEU A 169 8.87 -7.77 -12.88
C LEU A 169 7.71 -6.83 -12.60
N TYR A 170 7.68 -6.28 -11.39
CA TYR A 170 6.74 -5.24 -11.00
C TYR A 170 7.50 -4.01 -10.51
N HIS A 171 6.91 -2.84 -10.66
CA HIS A 171 7.33 -1.66 -9.94
C HIS A 171 6.18 -1.04 -9.14
N ILE A 172 6.53 -0.31 -8.08
CA ILE A 172 5.57 0.50 -7.31
C ILE A 172 5.55 1.91 -7.89
N ASN A 173 4.42 2.33 -8.45
CA ASN A 173 4.28 3.69 -8.99
C ASN A 173 4.11 4.74 -7.88
N GLU A 174 4.10 6.03 -8.25
CA GLU A 174 3.98 7.13 -7.28
C GLU A 174 2.68 7.13 -6.47
N LYS A 175 1.65 6.41 -6.94
CA LYS A 175 0.34 6.24 -6.28
C LYS A 175 0.30 4.97 -5.42
N GLY A 176 1.41 4.26 -5.27
CA GLY A 176 1.48 3.02 -4.50
C GLY A 176 0.80 1.83 -5.19
N LYS A 177 0.60 1.84 -6.51
CA LYS A 177 0.09 0.70 -7.27
C LYS A 177 1.22 -0.19 -7.77
N PHE A 178 0.97 -1.49 -7.83
CA PHE A 178 1.89 -2.46 -8.42
C PHE A 178 1.61 -2.56 -9.92
N GLU A 179 2.57 -2.16 -10.75
CA GLU A 179 2.47 -2.22 -12.21
C GLU A 179 3.43 -3.29 -12.72
N LYS A 180 2.91 -4.23 -13.51
CA LYS A 180 3.73 -5.27 -14.15
C LYS A 180 4.47 -4.66 -15.34
N GLU A 181 5.78 -4.86 -15.40
CA GLU A 181 6.59 -4.51 -16.57
C GLU A 181 6.53 -5.64 -17.61
N LEU A 182 6.41 -5.25 -18.88
CA LEU A 182 6.30 -6.16 -20.04
C LEU A 182 7.69 -6.47 -20.61
#